data_AF-A0AAJ2PQN7-F1
#
_entry.id   AF-A0AAJ2PQN7-F1
#
_cell.length_a   1.000
_cell.length_b   1.000
_cell.length_c   1.000
_cell.angle_alpha   90.00
_cell.angle_beta   90.00
_cell.angle_gamma   90.00
#
_symmetry.space_group_name_H-M   'P 1'
#
loop_
_entity.id
_entity.type
_entity.pdbx_description
1 polymer ?
#
loop_
_entity_poly.entity_id
_entity_poly.type
_entity_poly.pdbx_seq_one_letter_code
_entity_poly.pdbx_strand_id
1 'polypeptide(L)'
;MVDTLGLLLGMMVTAADTGDRAAAQVLLEQVADAHHRLTLVWADGGYTGSLVEHCLAALALVLAIVKRSDDMRGFVVLPKRWSSSVSSPT
;
A
#
# COMPACT_ATOMS: atom_id res chain seq x y z
N MET A 1 3.69 -6.21 2.42
CA MET A 1 3.33 -4.99 3.16
C MET A 1 3.97 -5.00 4.53
N VAL A 2 4.49 -3.85 4.94
CA VAL A 2 5.11 -3.64 6.25
C VAL A 2 4.54 -2.41 6.93
N ASP A 3 4.65 -2.35 8.25
CA ASP A 3 4.34 -1.15 9.04
C ASP A 3 5.50 -0.14 9.03
N THR A 4 5.34 0.97 9.76
CA THR A 4 6.41 1.98 9.92
C THR A 4 7.63 1.50 10.70
N LEU A 5 7.52 0.42 11.47
CA LEU A 5 8.62 -0.21 12.21
C LEU A 5 9.32 -1.31 11.39
N GLY A 6 8.83 -1.61 10.19
CA GLY A 6 9.35 -2.66 9.31
C GLY A 6 8.79 -4.05 9.61
N LEU A 7 7.76 -4.18 10.44
CA LEU A 7 7.10 -5.45 10.73
C LEU A 7 6.22 -5.87 9.55
N LEU A 8 6.30 -7.15 9.17
CA LEU A 8 5.52 -7.70 8.08
C LEU A 8 4.05 -7.82 8.48
N LEU A 9 3.17 -7.10 7.79
CA LEU A 9 1.72 -7.17 7.98
C LEU A 9 1.05 -8.17 7.05
N GLY A 10 1.67 -8.46 5.91
CA GLY A 10 1.18 -9.45 4.97
C GLY A 10 2.04 -9.52 3.71
N MET A 11 2.04 -10.67 3.04
CA MET A 11 2.68 -10.85 1.74
C MET A 11 1.83 -11.76 0.88
N MET A 12 1.92 -11.57 -0.44
CA MET A 12 1.22 -12.41 -1.40
C MET A 12 2.21 -12.76 -2.53
N VAL A 13 2.24 -14.06 -2.88
CA VAL A 13 3.00 -14.58 -4.01
C VAL A 13 1.99 -14.99 -5.06
N THR A 14 2.07 -14.39 -6.24
CA THR A 14 1.17 -14.68 -7.36
C THR A 14 1.92 -15.30 -8.52
N ALA A 15 1.17 -15.96 -9.40
CA ALA A 15 1.68 -16.36 -10.70
C ALA A 15 2.08 -15.12 -11.53
N ALA A 16 3.01 -15.31 -12.47
CA ALA A 16 3.61 -14.20 -13.23
C ALA A 16 2.64 -13.51 -14.20
N ASP A 17 1.50 -14.12 -14.50
CA ASP A 17 0.42 -13.58 -15.31
C ASP A 17 -0.60 -12.75 -14.51
N THR A 18 -0.48 -12.75 -13.18
CA THR A 18 -1.34 -11.95 -12.31
C THR A 18 -0.83 -10.51 -12.23
N GLY A 19 -1.69 -9.56 -12.55
CA GLY A 19 -1.35 -8.14 -12.42
C GLY A 19 -1.24 -7.69 -10.97
N ASP A 20 -0.21 -6.90 -10.66
CA ASP A 20 0.09 -6.41 -9.30
C ASP A 20 -1.09 -5.73 -8.61
N ARG A 21 -1.95 -5.02 -9.35
CA ARG A 21 -3.13 -4.34 -8.76
C ARG A 21 -4.17 -5.33 -8.24
N ALA A 22 -4.41 -6.42 -8.98
CA ALA A 22 -5.34 -7.46 -8.56
C ALA A 22 -4.79 -8.18 -7.33
N ALA A 23 -3.49 -8.50 -7.33
CA ALA A 23 -2.81 -9.09 -6.19
C ALA A 23 -2.85 -8.18 -4.95
N ALA A 24 -2.58 -6.89 -5.13
CA ALA A 24 -2.60 -5.92 -4.04
C ALA A 24 -3.99 -5.68 -3.47
N GLN A 25 -5.04 -5.71 -4.29
CA GLN A 25 -6.41 -5.62 -3.79
C GLN A 25 -6.70 -6.74 -2.77
N VAL A 26 -6.39 -7.98 -3.14
CA VAL A 26 -6.60 -9.15 -2.27
C VAL A 26 -5.75 -9.04 -1.00
N LEU A 27 -4.48 -8.63 -1.13
CA LEU A 27 -3.60 -8.45 0.03
C LEU A 27 -4.12 -7.35 0.97
N LEU A 28 -4.61 -6.22 0.43
CA LEU A 28 -5.11 -5.11 1.23
C LEU A 28 -6.40 -5.46 1.95
N GLU A 29 -7.29 -6.23 1.30
CA GLU A 29 -8.50 -6.76 1.94
C GLU A 29 -8.13 -7.65 3.14
N GLN A 30 -7.22 -8.61 2.96
CA GLN A 30 -6.77 -9.50 4.05
C GLN A 30 -6.13 -8.74 5.20
N VAL A 31 -5.29 -7.74 4.90
CA VAL A 31 -4.59 -7.00 5.94
C VAL A 31 -5.51 -6.00 6.65
N ALA A 32 -6.45 -5.37 5.94
CA ALA A 32 -7.45 -4.50 6.56
C ALA A 32 -8.35 -5.28 7.54
N ASP A 33 -8.73 -6.52 7.17
CA ASP A 33 -9.54 -7.40 8.01
C ASP A 33 -8.78 -7.84 9.28
N ALA A 34 -7.50 -8.18 9.13
CA ALA A 34 -6.64 -8.55 10.27
C ALA A 34 -6.23 -7.35 11.15
N HIS A 35 -6.15 -6.15 10.58
CA HIS A 35 -5.63 -4.94 11.24
C HIS A 35 -6.58 -3.75 11.09
N HIS A 36 -7.72 -3.79 11.78
CA HIS A 36 -8.76 -2.74 11.76
C HIS A 36 -8.30 -1.30 12.11
N ARG A 37 -7.09 -1.12 12.68
CA ARG A 37 -6.49 0.20 12.97
C ARG A 37 -5.67 0.76 11.81
N LEU A 38 -5.55 0.01 10.72
CA LEU A 38 -4.85 0.43 9.52
C LEU A 38 -5.71 1.40 8.72
N THR A 39 -5.32 2.67 8.69
CA THR A 39 -6.08 3.73 7.99
C THR A 39 -5.35 4.31 6.79
N LEU A 40 -4.04 4.11 6.70
CA LEU A 40 -3.19 4.70 5.66
C LEU A 40 -2.14 3.69 5.19
N VAL A 41 -2.06 3.52 3.87
CA VAL A 41 -1.02 2.73 3.19
C VAL A 41 -0.37 3.60 2.12
N TRP A 42 0.96 3.59 2.07
CA TRP A 42 1.70 4.20 0.96
C TRP A 42 2.03 3.16 -0.11
N ALA A 43 1.76 3.49 -1.37
CA ALA A 43 2.09 2.67 -2.53
C ALA A 43 2.69 3.53 -3.65
N ASP A 44 3.40 2.92 -4.60
CA ASP A 44 3.95 3.62 -5.75
C ASP A 44 2.92 3.84 -6.88
N GLY A 45 3.35 4.56 -7.94
CA GLY A 45 2.50 4.92 -9.08
C GLY A 45 1.87 3.73 -9.83
N GLY A 46 2.39 2.50 -9.69
CA GLY A 46 1.82 1.29 -10.29
C GLY A 46 0.45 0.93 -9.73
N TYR A 47 0.14 1.35 -8.50
CA TYR A 47 -1.09 1.04 -7.75
C TYR A 47 -2.17 2.12 -7.85
N THR A 48 -2.04 3.02 -8.82
CA THR A 48 -3.04 4.06 -9.12
C THR A 48 -4.33 3.48 -9.72
N GLY A 49 -5.37 4.31 -9.81
CA GLY A 49 -6.64 3.98 -10.46
C GLY A 49 -7.68 3.43 -9.49
N SER A 50 -8.51 2.50 -9.97
CA SER A 50 -9.67 1.95 -9.23
C SER A 50 -9.31 1.32 -7.88
N LEU A 51 -8.07 0.86 -7.70
CA LEU A 51 -7.60 0.32 -6.43
C LEU A 51 -7.66 1.36 -5.30
N VAL A 52 -7.34 2.63 -5.60
CA VAL A 52 -7.37 3.72 -4.61
C VAL A 52 -8.81 3.96 -4.16
N GLU A 53 -9.75 4.00 -5.11
CA GLU A 53 -11.17 4.18 -4.84
C GLU A 53 -11.74 3.00 -4.03
N HIS A 54 -11.38 1.77 -4.41
CA HIS A 54 -11.78 0.54 -3.70
C HIS A 54 -11.31 0.55 -2.24
N CYS A 55 -10.04 0.90 -2.00
CA CYS A 55 -9.52 0.96 -0.63
C CYS A 55 -10.32 1.93 0.25
N LEU A 56 -10.65 3.11 -0.30
CA LEU A 56 -11.40 4.10 0.45
C LEU A 56 -12.85 3.67 0.67
N ALA A 57 -13.52 3.18 -0.37
CA ALA A 57 -14.95 2.87 -0.35
C ALA A 57 -15.27 1.57 0.41
N ALA A 58 -14.45 0.54 0.25
CA ALA A 58 -14.72 -0.79 0.80
C ALA A 58 -13.97 -1.06 2.11
N LEU A 59 -12.79 -0.47 2.30
CA LEU A 59 -11.90 -0.80 3.43
C LEU A 59 -11.70 0.35 4.42
N ALA A 60 -12.31 1.51 4.17
CA ALA A 60 -12.05 2.76 4.92
C ALA A 60 -10.53 3.08 5.03
N LEU A 61 -9.77 2.70 4.00
CA LEU A 61 -8.32 2.76 3.97
C LEU A 61 -7.86 3.76 2.90
N VAL A 62 -7.03 4.71 3.29
CA VAL A 62 -6.42 5.67 2.36
C VAL A 62 -5.20 5.04 1.72
N LEU A 63 -5.24 4.84 0.40
CA LEU A 63 -4.08 4.42 -0.39
C LEU A 63 -3.37 5.65 -0.97
N ALA A 64 -2.33 6.11 -0.28
CA ALA A 64 -1.54 7.27 -0.67
C ALA A 64 -0.48 6.89 -1.72
N ILE A 65 -0.66 7.38 -2.94
CA ILE A 65 0.27 7.14 -4.05
C ILE A 65 1.47 8.08 -3.96
N VAL A 66 2.65 7.50 -3.77
CA VAL A 66 3.95 8.19 -3.84
C VAL A 66 4.45 8.14 -5.28
N LYS A 67 4.31 9.26 -6.00
CA LYS A 67 4.92 9.43 -7.32
C LYS A 67 6.40 9.75 -7.19
N ARG A 68 7.20 9.30 -8.16
CA ARG A 68 8.58 9.77 -8.32
C ARG A 68 8.49 11.21 -8.85
N SER A 69 9.13 12.18 -8.20
CA SER A 69 9.22 13.53 -8.80
C SER A 69 10.03 13.46 -10.10
N ASP A 70 9.46 13.96 -11.18
CA ASP A 70 10.04 13.97 -12.54
C ASP A 70 11.31 14.85 -12.65
N ASP A 71 11.58 15.71 -11.66
CA ASP A 71 12.80 16.55 -11.58
C ASP A 71 14.08 15.79 -11.17
N MET A 72 14.00 14.48 -10.92
CA MET A 72 15.13 13.69 -10.45
C MET A 72 15.75 12.84 -11.57
N ARG A 73 16.79 13.37 -12.23
CA ARG A 73 17.64 12.59 -13.15
C ARG A 73 18.54 11.63 -12.36
N GLY A 74 18.44 10.33 -12.63
CA GLY A 74 19.28 9.28 -12.02
C GLY A 74 18.53 8.37 -11.04
N PHE A 75 19.23 7.38 -10.47
CA PHE A 75 18.65 6.48 -9.47
C PHE A 75 18.62 7.17 -8.11
N VAL A 76 17.53 7.88 -7.83
CA VAL A 76 17.28 8.47 -6.51
C VAL A 76 16.45 7.51 -5.65
N VAL A 77 16.97 7.21 -4.46
CA VAL A 77 16.30 6.42 -3.41
C VAL A 77 15.10 7.22 -2.92
N LEU A 78 13.88 6.71 -3.17
CA LEU A 78 12.67 7.30 -2.61
C LEU A 78 12.58 6.93 -1.12
N PRO A 79 12.38 7.89 -0.21
CA PRO A 79 12.51 7.65 1.23
C PRO A 79 11.41 6.77 1.84
N LYS A 80 10.34 6.42 1.11
CA LYS A 80 9.31 5.49 1.59
C LYS A 80 8.59 4.84 0.42
N ARG A 81 8.64 3.50 0.33
CA ARG A 81 7.93 2.76 -0.72
C ARG A 81 6.75 1.95 -0.22
N TRP A 82 6.75 1.48 1.02
CA TRP A 82 5.64 0.74 1.62
C TRP A 82 5.66 0.99 3.11
N SER A 83 4.72 1.75 3.64
CA SER A 83 4.53 1.83 5.10
C SER A 83 3.04 1.96 5.41
N SER A 84 2.69 1.78 6.66
CA SER A 84 1.35 2.03 7.15
C SER A 84 1.41 2.71 8.50
N SER A 85 0.49 3.65 8.74
CA SER A 85 0.38 4.32 10.04
C SER A 85 -0.73 3.66 10.84
N VAL A 86 -0.39 3.17 12.04
CA VAL A 86 -1.33 2.66 13.03
C VAL A 86 -1.52 3.75 14.08
N SER A 87 -2.74 4.27 14.24
CA SER A 87 -3.03 5.30 15.25
C SER A 87 -3.07 4.68 16.65
N SER A 88 -2.13 5.04 17.53
CA SER A 88 -2.10 4.65 18.96
C SER A 88 -3.35 5.10 19.72
N PRO A 89 -3.91 4.31 20.65
CA PRO A 89 -4.93 4.80 21.57
C PRO A 89 -4.24 5.67 22.64
N THR A 90 -4.79 6.86 22.90
CA THR A 90 -4.56 7.64 24.13
C THR A 90 -5.25 7.02 25.32
#